data_AF-A0A973AYM2-F1
#
_entry.id   AF-A0A973AYM2-F1
#
_cell.length_a   1.000
_cell.length_b   1.000
_cell.length_c   1.000
_cell.angle_alpha   90.00
_cell.angle_beta   90.00
_cell.angle_gamma   90.00
#
_symmetry.space_group_name_H-M   'P 1'
#
loop_
_entity.id
_entity.type
_entity.pdbx_description
1 polymer ?
#
loop_
_entity_poly.entity_id
_entity_poly.type
_entity_poly.pdbx_seq_one_letter_code
_entity_poly.pdbx_strand_id
1 'polypeptide(L)'
;ARRLAAALRLPEDVGNAVTAALQWHDLGKDRGVWQAAIGNNDYASGTALAKSGGQMRPALLNSYRHELGSLLDIAKTHADQLDALPATQRDLVLHLIAAHHGRARPHFPADESFDPKHAVEACLATLQGVSMRFGHLQASTGRWGLAWLEAIVRAADAIASQSEEA
;
A
#
# COMPACT_ATOMS: atom_id res chain seq x y z
N ALA A 1 9.55 9.11 -5.41
CA ALA A 1 10.06 8.78 -4.05
C ALA A 1 11.40 9.44 -3.71
N ARG A 2 12.53 8.95 -4.24
CA ARG A 2 13.89 9.39 -3.85
C ARG A 2 14.13 10.91 -3.96
N ARG A 3 13.66 11.54 -5.03
CA ARG A 3 13.74 13.01 -5.21
C ARG A 3 13.00 13.79 -4.12
N LEU A 4 11.80 13.34 -3.74
CA LEU A 4 11.00 13.96 -2.67
C LEU A 4 11.66 13.75 -1.30
N ALA A 5 12.14 12.53 -1.01
CA ALA A 5 12.84 12.25 0.22
C ALA A 5 14.09 13.14 0.40
N ALA A 6 14.87 13.33 -0.67
CA ALA A 6 16.02 14.21 -0.67
C ALA A 6 15.62 15.70 -0.51
N ALA A 7 14.61 16.17 -1.25
CA ALA A 7 14.13 17.55 -1.16
C ALA A 7 13.61 17.91 0.23
N LEU A 8 12.94 16.96 0.90
CA LEU A 8 12.42 17.12 2.26
C LEU A 8 13.47 16.84 3.33
N ARG A 9 14.69 16.42 2.95
CA ARG A 9 15.79 16.03 3.85
C ARG A 9 15.33 15.02 4.90
N LEU A 10 14.60 14.00 4.45
CA LEU A 10 14.20 12.90 5.32
C LEU A 10 15.45 12.18 5.85
N PRO A 11 15.45 11.73 7.11
CA PRO A 11 16.42 10.74 7.58
C PRO A 11 16.52 9.57 6.62
N GLU A 12 17.73 9.01 6.44
CA GLU A 12 18.02 8.01 5.42
C GLU A 12 17.11 6.77 5.54
N ASP A 13 16.94 6.27 6.76
CA ASP A 13 16.05 5.16 7.10
C ASP A 13 14.59 5.43 6.72
N VAL A 14 14.09 6.64 7.02
CA VAL A 14 12.73 7.09 6.67
C VAL A 14 12.59 7.24 5.15
N GLY A 15 13.56 7.85 4.48
CA GLY A 15 13.56 8.02 3.02
C GLY A 15 13.59 6.69 2.28
N ASN A 16 14.33 5.72 2.79
CA ASN A 16 14.37 4.35 2.30
C ASN A 16 13.02 3.64 2.51
N ALA A 17 12.40 3.80 3.69
CA ALA A 17 11.06 3.25 3.95
C ALA A 17 9.98 3.83 3.00
N VAL A 18 9.98 5.15 2.80
CA VAL A 18 9.07 5.82 1.85
C VAL A 18 9.28 5.29 0.43
N THR A 19 10.53 5.08 0.03
CA THR A 19 10.85 4.56 -1.31
C THR A 19 10.39 3.11 -1.49
N ALA A 20 10.66 2.25 -0.51
CA ALA A 20 10.22 0.86 -0.53
C ALA A 20 8.69 0.74 -0.52
N ALA A 21 8.00 1.54 0.31
CA ALA A 21 6.54 1.56 0.34
C ALA A 21 5.96 1.91 -1.04
N LEU A 22 6.46 2.97 -1.69
CA LEU A 22 6.00 3.36 -3.03
C LEU A 22 6.31 2.33 -4.11
N GLN A 23 7.35 1.53 -3.96
CA GLN A 23 7.66 0.45 -4.90
C GLN A 23 6.64 -0.69 -4.85
N TRP A 24 6.04 -0.94 -3.69
CA TRP A 24 5.20 -2.13 -3.43
C TRP A 24 3.74 -1.81 -3.10
N HIS A 25 3.37 -0.53 -2.99
CA HIS A 25 2.03 -0.12 -2.55
C HIS A 25 0.87 -0.63 -3.42
N ASP A 26 1.16 -0.96 -4.68
CA ASP A 26 0.19 -1.32 -5.71
C ASP A 26 0.19 -2.81 -6.09
N LEU A 27 0.94 -3.68 -5.39
CA LEU A 27 0.95 -5.12 -5.67
C LEU A 27 -0.48 -5.73 -5.64
N GLY A 28 -1.34 -5.27 -4.73
CA GLY A 28 -2.73 -5.70 -4.63
C GLY A 28 -3.63 -5.24 -5.79
N LYS A 29 -3.14 -4.44 -6.74
CA LYS A 29 -3.88 -4.18 -7.99
C LYS A 29 -3.98 -5.45 -8.86
N ASP A 30 -3.11 -6.43 -8.66
CA ASP A 30 -3.21 -7.75 -9.29
C ASP A 30 -4.33 -8.59 -8.65
N ARG A 31 -5.58 -8.18 -8.83
CA ARG A 31 -6.79 -8.93 -8.47
C ARG A 31 -7.82 -8.82 -9.59
N GLY A 32 -8.57 -9.90 -9.82
CA GLY A 32 -9.66 -9.90 -10.81
C GLY A 32 -10.67 -8.79 -10.58
N VAL A 33 -11.10 -8.55 -9.33
CA VAL A 33 -12.04 -7.47 -8.98
C VAL A 33 -11.48 -6.07 -9.28
N TRP A 34 -10.19 -5.86 -9.04
CA TRP A 34 -9.52 -4.59 -9.30
C TRP A 34 -9.32 -4.37 -10.80
N GLN A 35 -8.83 -5.40 -11.52
CA GLN A 35 -8.59 -5.36 -12.95
C GLN A 35 -9.91 -5.21 -13.74
N ALA A 36 -10.98 -5.87 -13.30
CA ALA A 36 -12.32 -5.64 -13.85
C ALA A 36 -12.82 -4.22 -13.57
N ALA A 37 -12.58 -3.67 -12.36
CA ALA A 37 -12.97 -2.31 -12.00
C ALA A 37 -12.29 -1.26 -12.87
N ILE A 38 -11.04 -1.46 -13.28
CA ILE A 38 -10.39 -0.57 -14.23
C ILE A 38 -10.69 -0.93 -15.70
N GLY A 39 -11.43 -2.00 -15.99
CA GLY A 39 -11.76 -2.39 -17.38
C GLY A 39 -10.62 -3.07 -18.14
N ASN A 40 -9.70 -3.76 -17.45
CA ASN A 40 -8.70 -4.59 -18.09
C ASN A 40 -9.32 -5.93 -18.57
N ASN A 41 -9.64 -6.01 -19.86
CA ASN A 41 -10.18 -7.24 -20.47
C ASN A 41 -9.10 -8.32 -20.72
N ASP A 42 -7.83 -7.94 -20.73
CA ASP A 42 -6.70 -8.84 -21.03
C ASP A 42 -6.13 -9.51 -19.78
N TYR A 43 -6.71 -9.27 -18.59
CA TYR A 43 -6.23 -9.85 -17.35
C TYR A 43 -6.19 -11.39 -17.38
N ALA A 44 -7.16 -12.02 -18.05
CA ALA A 44 -7.21 -13.49 -18.21
C ALA A 44 -6.01 -14.04 -19.00
N SER A 45 -5.34 -13.20 -19.81
CA SER A 45 -4.11 -13.57 -20.54
C SER A 45 -2.85 -13.43 -19.67
N GLY A 46 -2.99 -13.03 -18.41
CA GLY A 46 -1.90 -12.88 -17.44
C GLY A 46 -1.31 -11.47 -17.35
N THR A 47 -1.89 -10.48 -18.04
CA THR A 47 -1.41 -9.09 -18.01
C THR A 47 -2.18 -8.27 -16.99
N ALA A 48 -1.57 -7.98 -15.84
CA ALA A 48 -2.09 -7.02 -14.88
C ALA A 48 -1.67 -5.60 -15.26
N LEU A 49 -2.60 -4.65 -15.20
CA LEU A 49 -2.31 -3.23 -15.45
C LEU A 49 -2.34 -2.44 -14.15
N ALA A 50 -1.54 -1.37 -14.08
CA ALA A 50 -1.58 -0.42 -12.96
C ALA A 50 -2.74 0.59 -13.08
N LYS A 51 -3.20 0.82 -14.32
CA LYS A 51 -4.33 1.65 -14.74
C LYS A 51 -4.80 1.18 -16.13
N SER A 52 -6.02 1.55 -16.52
CA SER A 52 -6.43 1.51 -17.94
C SER A 52 -6.88 2.91 -18.36
N GLY A 53 -6.97 3.16 -19.67
CA GLY A 53 -7.53 4.42 -20.21
C GLY A 53 -9.05 4.55 -20.06
N GLY A 54 -9.74 3.53 -19.56
CA GLY A 54 -11.19 3.55 -19.34
C GLY A 54 -11.59 4.20 -18.02
N GLN A 55 -12.85 4.62 -17.91
CA GLN A 55 -13.40 5.10 -16.64
C GLN A 55 -13.47 3.94 -15.63
N MET A 56 -12.89 4.14 -14.45
CA MET A 56 -12.99 3.18 -13.35
C MET A 56 -14.46 2.94 -12.98
N ARG A 57 -14.78 1.69 -12.63
CA ARG A 57 -16.09 1.21 -12.19
C ARG A 57 -16.01 0.74 -10.73
N PRO A 58 -16.06 1.64 -9.74
CA PRO A 58 -15.83 1.32 -8.32
C PRO A 58 -16.76 0.25 -7.76
N ALA A 59 -18.00 0.16 -8.28
CA ALA A 59 -18.97 -0.85 -7.87
C ALA A 59 -18.46 -2.30 -8.04
N LEU A 60 -17.50 -2.54 -8.96
CA LEU A 60 -16.91 -3.86 -9.18
C LEU A 60 -15.86 -4.25 -8.13
N LEU A 61 -15.33 -3.28 -7.36
CA LEU A 61 -14.37 -3.59 -6.31
C LEU A 61 -15.01 -4.38 -5.16
N ASN A 62 -16.32 -4.25 -4.93
CA ASN A 62 -17.03 -4.92 -3.83
C ASN A 62 -16.30 -4.76 -2.48
N SER A 63 -16.00 -3.51 -2.12
CA SER A 63 -15.22 -3.11 -0.94
C SER A 63 -13.76 -3.59 -0.88
N TYR A 64 -13.26 -4.25 -1.93
CA TYR A 64 -11.85 -4.63 -2.03
C TYR A 64 -10.93 -3.41 -1.99
N ARG A 65 -9.83 -3.56 -1.24
CA ARG A 65 -8.77 -2.56 -1.06
C ARG A 65 -7.45 -3.15 -1.51
N HIS A 66 -6.85 -2.56 -2.55
CA HIS A 66 -5.55 -3.04 -3.05
C HIS A 66 -4.45 -2.84 -2.02
N GLU A 67 -4.62 -1.95 -1.03
CA GLU A 67 -3.66 -1.76 0.06
C GLU A 67 -3.53 -3.00 0.95
N LEU A 68 -4.65 -3.65 1.29
CA LEU A 68 -4.64 -4.92 2.03
C LEU A 68 -4.02 -6.03 1.17
N GLY A 69 -4.36 -6.09 -0.11
CA GLY A 69 -3.75 -7.03 -1.05
C GLY A 69 -2.24 -6.86 -1.16
N SER A 70 -1.76 -5.63 -1.22
CA SER A 70 -0.32 -5.32 -1.27
C SER A 70 0.41 -5.80 -0.02
N LEU A 71 -0.20 -5.67 1.18
CA LEU A 71 0.37 -6.23 2.40
C LEU A 71 0.44 -7.77 2.39
N LEU A 72 -0.57 -8.42 1.83
CA LEU A 72 -0.60 -9.88 1.74
C LEU A 72 0.41 -10.40 0.72
N ASP A 73 0.58 -9.69 -0.39
CA ASP A 73 1.48 -10.09 -1.47
C ASP A 73 2.94 -9.82 -1.11
N ILE A 74 3.25 -8.66 -0.52
CA ILE A 74 4.63 -8.32 -0.12
C ILE A 74 5.18 -9.31 0.91
N ALA A 75 4.35 -9.78 1.85
CA ALA A 75 4.73 -10.77 2.85
C ALA A 75 5.11 -12.14 2.24
N LYS A 76 4.70 -12.41 1.00
CA LYS A 76 5.04 -13.65 0.27
C LYS A 76 6.12 -13.46 -0.78
N THR A 77 6.06 -12.36 -1.51
CA THR A 77 6.88 -12.11 -2.71
C THR A 77 8.17 -11.36 -2.39
N HIS A 78 8.23 -10.67 -1.25
CA HIS A 78 9.36 -9.84 -0.85
C HIS A 78 9.73 -10.03 0.63
N ALA A 79 9.48 -11.23 1.18
CA ALA A 79 9.73 -11.55 2.58
C ALA A 79 11.19 -11.30 2.97
N ASP A 80 12.14 -11.79 2.16
CA ASP A 80 13.57 -11.61 2.41
C ASP A 80 13.98 -10.13 2.42
N GLN A 81 13.43 -9.31 1.51
CA GLN A 81 13.71 -7.87 1.52
C GLN A 81 13.10 -7.18 2.73
N LEU A 82 11.93 -7.60 3.20
CA LEU A 82 11.32 -7.06 4.42
C LEU A 82 12.11 -7.47 5.67
N ASP A 83 12.55 -8.72 5.75
CA ASP A 83 13.27 -9.26 6.90
C ASP A 83 14.71 -8.74 7.01
N ALA A 84 15.29 -8.28 5.90
CA ALA A 84 16.55 -7.55 5.88
C ALA A 84 16.44 -6.13 6.47
N LEU A 85 15.23 -5.58 6.62
CA LEU A 85 15.03 -4.24 7.18
C LEU A 85 15.02 -4.27 8.72
N PRO A 86 15.55 -3.22 9.39
CA PRO A 86 15.30 -3.00 10.81
C PRO A 86 13.79 -3.00 11.10
N ALA A 87 13.39 -3.55 12.26
CA ALA A 87 11.98 -3.74 12.60
C ALA A 87 11.13 -2.45 12.49
N THR A 88 11.67 -1.31 12.94
CA THR A 88 11.00 -0.01 12.85
C THR A 88 10.81 0.45 11.39
N GLN A 89 11.79 0.21 10.54
CA GLN A 89 11.73 0.54 9.12
C GLN A 89 10.75 -0.37 8.38
N ARG A 90 10.77 -1.68 8.68
CA ARG A 90 9.81 -2.65 8.16
C ARG A 90 8.38 -2.26 8.53
N ASP A 91 8.14 -1.90 9.79
CA ASP A 91 6.82 -1.45 10.25
C ASP A 91 6.38 -0.18 9.52
N LEU A 92 7.28 0.78 9.32
CA LEU A 92 6.97 1.99 8.58
C LEU A 92 6.64 1.71 7.11
N VAL A 93 7.40 0.83 6.43
CA VAL A 93 7.10 0.41 5.04
C VAL A 93 5.70 -0.17 4.95
N LEU A 94 5.39 -1.15 5.80
CA LEU A 94 4.09 -1.82 5.79
C LEU A 94 2.96 -0.87 6.15
N HIS A 95 3.16 0.05 7.09
CA HIS A 95 2.16 1.07 7.42
C HIS A 95 1.87 2.01 6.25
N LEU A 96 2.91 2.52 5.61
CA LEU A 96 2.78 3.42 4.48
C LEU A 96 2.09 2.76 3.28
N ILE A 97 2.35 1.47 3.02
CA ILE A 97 1.60 0.67 2.04
C ILE A 97 0.13 0.58 2.46
N ALA A 98 -0.18 0.29 3.72
CA ALA A 98 -1.55 0.13 4.18
C ALA A 98 -2.38 1.43 4.11
N ALA A 99 -1.75 2.56 4.38
CA ALA A 99 -2.44 3.82 4.66
C ALA A 99 -2.41 4.83 3.50
N HIS A 100 -1.85 4.50 2.34
CA HIS A 100 -1.61 5.50 1.28
C HIS A 100 -2.89 6.17 0.75
N HIS A 101 -4.03 5.46 0.69
CA HIS A 101 -5.35 6.08 0.43
C HIS A 101 -6.19 6.36 1.69
N GLY A 102 -5.55 6.49 2.86
CA GLY A 102 -6.16 7.04 4.07
C GLY A 102 -6.92 6.05 4.97
N ARG A 103 -6.87 4.75 4.67
CA ARG A 103 -7.32 3.67 5.58
C ARG A 103 -6.20 3.23 6.51
N ALA A 104 -6.38 2.13 7.24
CA ALA A 104 -5.37 1.54 8.13
C ALA A 104 -4.91 2.46 9.28
N ARG A 105 -5.82 3.32 9.78
CA ARG A 105 -5.54 4.36 10.79
C ARG A 105 -6.62 4.43 11.88
N PRO A 106 -6.70 3.48 12.83
CA PRO A 106 -5.74 2.39 13.05
C PRO A 106 -6.06 1.10 12.28
N HIS A 107 -7.27 0.94 11.74
CA HIS A 107 -7.70 -0.31 11.09
C HIS A 107 -8.42 -0.04 9.77
N PHE A 108 -8.64 -1.10 8.98
CA PHE A 108 -9.59 -1.09 7.87
C PHE A 108 -11.02 -1.20 8.42
N PRO A 109 -12.02 -0.61 7.75
CA PRO A 109 -13.43 -0.97 7.97
C PRO A 109 -13.66 -2.48 7.80
N ALA A 110 -14.65 -3.04 8.50
CA ALA A 110 -14.91 -4.49 8.48
C ALA A 110 -15.28 -5.01 7.08
N ASP A 111 -15.99 -4.20 6.29
CA ASP A 111 -16.35 -4.49 4.89
C ASP A 111 -15.17 -4.35 3.92
N GLU A 112 -14.11 -3.63 4.32
CA GLU A 112 -12.87 -3.45 3.54
C GLU A 112 -11.75 -4.42 3.99
N SER A 113 -12.07 -5.42 4.81
CA SER A 113 -11.11 -6.31 5.51
C SER A 113 -10.97 -7.70 4.86
N PHE A 114 -11.05 -7.78 3.53
CA PHE A 114 -11.05 -9.03 2.77
C PHE A 114 -10.17 -8.93 1.50
N ASP A 115 -9.58 -10.06 1.09
CA ASP A 115 -8.90 -10.23 -0.20
C ASP A 115 -9.34 -11.54 -0.88
N PRO A 116 -9.72 -11.51 -2.18
CA PRO A 116 -10.24 -12.70 -2.87
C PRO A 116 -9.19 -13.76 -3.25
N LYS A 117 -7.89 -13.44 -3.20
CA LYS A 117 -6.78 -14.37 -3.52
C LYS A 117 -6.18 -15.03 -2.27
N HIS A 118 -6.51 -14.57 -1.06
CA HIS A 118 -5.89 -15.05 0.17
C HIS A 118 -6.93 -15.61 1.15
N ALA A 119 -6.49 -16.53 2.00
CA ALA A 119 -7.32 -17.13 3.04
C ALA A 119 -7.73 -16.08 4.09
N VAL A 120 -8.87 -16.30 4.74
CA VAL A 120 -9.42 -15.38 5.75
C VAL A 120 -8.45 -15.22 6.92
N GLU A 121 -7.79 -16.31 7.33
CA GLU A 121 -6.82 -16.33 8.43
C GLU A 121 -5.63 -15.42 8.14
N ALA A 122 -5.15 -15.41 6.89
CA ALA A 122 -4.07 -14.53 6.46
C ALA A 122 -4.51 -13.06 6.48
N CYS A 123 -5.74 -12.77 6.05
CA CYS A 123 -6.31 -11.42 6.14
C CYS A 123 -6.38 -10.96 7.61
N LEU A 124 -6.93 -11.78 8.50
CA LEU A 124 -7.06 -11.46 9.93
C LEU A 124 -5.69 -11.19 10.59
N ALA A 125 -4.69 -12.02 10.31
CA ALA A 125 -3.33 -11.82 10.83
C ALA A 125 -2.72 -10.49 10.34
N THR A 126 -2.87 -10.19 9.04
CA THR A 126 -2.41 -8.91 8.47
C THR A 126 -3.13 -7.71 9.09
N LEU A 127 -4.45 -7.78 9.28
CA LEU A 127 -5.27 -6.72 9.88
C LEU A 127 -4.93 -6.46 11.35
N GLN A 128 -4.65 -7.53 12.12
CA GLN A 128 -4.13 -7.39 13.47
C GLN A 128 -2.79 -6.64 13.45
N GLY A 129 -1.89 -7.03 12.54
CA GLY A 129 -0.61 -6.35 12.33
C GLY A 129 -0.76 -4.87 11.98
N VAL A 130 -1.74 -4.50 11.16
CA VAL A 130 -2.04 -3.09 10.80
C VAL A 130 -2.32 -2.26 12.07
N SER A 131 -3.22 -2.76 12.92
CA SER A 131 -3.62 -2.04 14.14
C SER A 131 -2.45 -1.87 15.12
N MET A 132 -1.65 -2.92 15.29
CA MET A 132 -0.47 -2.90 16.16
C MET A 132 0.60 -1.93 15.65
N ARG A 133 0.93 -1.99 14.35
CA ARG A 133 1.91 -1.10 13.71
C ARG A 133 1.52 0.36 13.83
N PHE A 134 0.24 0.70 13.64
CA PHE A 134 -0.23 2.07 13.82
C PHE A 134 0.07 2.59 15.24
N GLY A 135 -0.23 1.79 16.27
CA GLY A 135 0.06 2.15 17.66
C GLY A 135 1.55 2.35 17.93
N HIS A 136 2.40 1.43 17.45
CA HIS A 136 3.85 1.53 17.63
C HIS A 136 4.45 2.74 16.93
N LEU A 137 4.08 2.99 15.68
CA LEU A 137 4.58 4.13 14.90
C LEU A 137 4.07 5.46 15.45
N GLN A 138 2.83 5.52 15.92
CA GLN A 138 2.30 6.69 16.62
C GLN A 138 3.11 7.03 17.87
N ALA A 139 3.54 6.03 18.64
CA ALA A 139 4.34 6.23 19.84
C ALA A 139 5.74 6.77 19.54
N SER A 140 6.37 6.36 18.43
CA SER A 140 7.75 6.77 18.07
C SER A 140 7.82 8.05 17.23
N THR A 141 6.84 8.28 16.34
CA THR A 141 6.85 9.41 15.39
C THR A 141 5.89 10.53 15.77
N GLY A 142 4.95 10.28 16.70
CA GLY A 142 3.89 11.20 17.07
C GLY A 142 2.78 11.32 16.01
N ARG A 143 1.64 11.86 16.44
CA ARG A 143 0.41 11.96 15.62
C ARG A 143 0.61 12.70 14.31
N TRP A 144 1.34 13.80 14.36
CA TRP A 144 1.60 14.64 13.21
C TRP A 144 2.74 14.10 12.34
N GLY A 145 3.75 13.47 12.95
CA GLY A 145 4.87 12.88 12.22
C GLY A 145 4.40 11.75 11.30
N LEU A 146 3.62 10.81 11.83
CA LEU A 146 3.08 9.70 11.02
C LEU A 146 2.15 10.21 9.91
N ALA A 147 1.27 11.15 10.24
CA ALA A 147 0.36 11.75 9.25
C ALA A 147 1.09 12.50 8.13
N TRP A 148 2.22 13.13 8.44
CA TRP A 148 3.05 13.81 7.46
C TRP A 148 3.74 12.80 6.52
N LEU A 149 4.27 11.69 7.05
CA LEU A 149 4.86 10.62 6.23
C LEU A 149 3.83 9.97 5.30
N GLU A 150 2.61 9.72 5.77
CA GLU A 150 1.49 9.25 4.94
C GLU A 150 1.17 10.23 3.80
N ALA A 151 1.18 11.54 4.08
CA ALA A 151 0.94 12.59 3.09
C ALA A 151 2.05 12.64 2.03
N ILE A 152 3.32 12.43 2.41
CA ILE A 152 4.44 12.35 1.46
C ILE A 152 4.24 11.21 0.47
N VAL A 153 3.84 10.02 0.94
CA VAL A 153 3.59 8.87 0.08
C VAL A 153 2.43 9.15 -0.87
N ARG A 154 1.32 9.71 -0.37
CA ARG A 154 0.18 10.07 -1.23
C ARG A 154 0.55 11.11 -2.29
N ALA A 155 1.34 12.12 -1.93
CA ALA A 155 1.81 13.12 -2.89
C ALA A 155 2.75 12.50 -3.94
N ALA A 156 3.65 11.61 -3.51
CA ALA A 156 4.57 10.95 -4.41
C ALA A 156 3.87 10.02 -5.41
N ASP A 157 2.88 9.25 -4.96
CA ASP A 157 2.02 8.42 -5.81
C ASP A 157 1.26 9.29 -6.83
N ALA A 158 0.60 10.36 -6.38
CA ALA A 158 -0.13 11.27 -7.27
C ALA A 158 0.78 11.88 -8.38
N ILE A 159 1.99 12.29 -8.03
CA ILE A 159 2.96 12.85 -9.00
C ILE A 159 3.40 11.79 -10.03
N ALA A 160 3.66 10.55 -9.58
CA ALA A 160 4.03 9.46 -10.47
C ALA A 160 2.86 9.12 -11.42
N SER A 161 1.66 9.00 -10.86
CA SER A 161 0.42 8.75 -11.57
C SER A 161 0.12 9.76 -12.68
N GLN A 162 0.40 11.06 -12.48
CA GLN A 162 0.22 12.10 -13.49
C GLN A 162 1.26 12.02 -14.62
N SER A 163 2.48 11.59 -14.30
CA SER A 163 3.57 11.48 -15.29
C SER A 163 3.34 10.33 -16.27
N GLU A 164 2.57 9.31 -15.87
CA GLU A 164 2.17 8.19 -16.74
C GLU A 164 1.02 8.53 -17.70
N GLU A 165 0.33 9.66 -17.47
CA GLU A 165 -0.80 10.13 -18.29
C GLU A 165 -0.39 11.14 -19.38
N ALA A 166 0.87 11.61 -19.37
CA ALA A 166 1.43 12.60 -20.29
C ALA A 166 2.25 11.96 -21.41
#